data_AF-A0AB36R3F7-F1
#
_entry.id   AF-A0AB36R3F7-F1
#
_cell.length_a   1.000
_cell.length_b   1.000
_cell.length_c   1.000
_cell.angle_alpha   90.00
_cell.angle_beta   90.00
_cell.angle_gamma   90.00
#
_symmetry.space_group_name_H-M   'P 1'
#
loop_
_entity.id
_entity.type
_entity.pdbx_description
1 polymer ?
#
loop_
_entity_poly.entity_id
_entity_poly.type
_entity_poly.pdbx_seq_one_letter_code
_entity_poly.pdbx_strand_id
1 'polypeptide(L)'
;MTKEPSARLIEQRLRNRIYEILEILADCDAGVNLVGINGYFNLFDDFLHRPSIESGMSVLSKDERAIVLEIAHLLEEACVAMPDFTKAEFVESGWPRQIAPKATVARMLFLQRGLFSEEFDEAEPGQRFVPSAS
;
A
#
# COMPACT_ATOMS: atom_id res chain seq x y z
N MET A 1 14.97 11.51 24.91
CA MET A 1 14.46 12.45 23.91
C MET A 1 14.17 11.67 22.64
N THR A 2 12.91 11.39 22.35
CA THR A 2 12.51 10.85 21.04
C THR A 2 12.70 11.97 20.02
N LYS A 3 13.77 11.92 19.23
CA LYS A 3 13.88 12.76 18.03
C LYS A 3 12.71 12.42 17.12
N GLU A 4 12.04 13.44 16.59
CA GLU A 4 11.04 13.22 15.54
C GLU A 4 11.71 12.51 14.35
N PRO A 5 11.03 11.53 13.73
CA PRO A 5 11.57 10.84 12.57
C PRO A 5 11.75 11.83 11.41
N SER A 6 12.77 11.59 10.59
CA SER A 6 12.97 12.38 9.37
C SER A 6 11.80 12.17 8.39
N ALA A 7 11.56 13.15 7.52
CA ALA A 7 10.57 13.01 6.45
C ALA A 7 10.84 11.76 5.57
N ARG A 8 12.12 11.45 5.32
CA ARG A 8 12.54 10.27 4.58
C ARG A 8 12.16 8.97 5.31
N LEU A 9 12.40 8.89 6.61
CA LEU A 9 12.03 7.72 7.40
C LEU A 9 10.51 7.51 7.46
N ILE A 10 9.75 8.60 7.51
CA ILE A 10 8.28 8.55 7.42
C ILE A 10 7.86 7.96 6.08
N GLU A 11 8.38 8.46 4.96
CA GLU A 11 8.07 7.92 3.63
C GLU A 11 8.47 6.45 3.47
N GLN A 12 9.63 6.04 3.97
CA GLN A 12 10.10 4.65 3.95
C GLN A 12 9.13 3.70 4.66
N ARG A 13 8.75 4.06 5.89
CA ARG A 13 7.77 3.30 6.68
C ARG A 13 6.44 3.24 5.94
N LEU A 14 6.02 4.35 5.34
CA LEU A 14 4.79 4.41 4.57
C LEU A 14 4.80 3.47 3.36
N ARG A 15 5.92 3.37 2.63
CA ARG A 15 6.09 2.37 1.56
C ARG A 15 6.01 0.94 2.11
N ASN A 16 6.58 0.67 3.28
CA ASN A 16 6.45 -0.65 3.91
C ASN A 16 4.99 -0.94 4.31
N ARG A 17 4.24 0.05 4.79
CA ARG A 17 2.80 -0.11 5.07
C ARG A 17 1.98 -0.37 3.80
N ILE A 18 2.32 0.27 2.68
CA ILE A 18 1.72 -0.10 1.38
C ILE A 18 1.97 -1.58 1.08
N TYR A 19 3.20 -2.06 1.28
CA TYR A 19 3.50 -3.48 1.07
C TYR A 19 2.62 -4.40 1.92
N GLU A 20 2.44 -4.11 3.21
CA GLU A 20 1.57 -4.89 4.10
C GLU A 20 0.10 -4.88 3.64
N ILE A 21 -0.40 -3.73 3.17
CA ILE A 21 -1.74 -3.63 2.57
C ILE A 21 -1.86 -4.51 1.33
N LEU A 22 -0.84 -4.51 0.47
CA LEU A 22 -0.81 -5.35 -0.74
C LEU A 22 -0.83 -6.84 -0.40
N GLU A 23 -0.24 -7.28 0.71
CA GLU A 23 -0.34 -8.66 1.19
C GLU A 23 -1.80 -9.01 1.52
N ILE A 24 -2.51 -8.15 2.24
CA ILE A 24 -3.93 -8.36 2.58
C ILE A 24 -4.79 -8.43 1.32
N LEU A 25 -4.59 -7.50 0.38
CA LEU A 25 -5.37 -7.47 -0.86
C LEU A 25 -5.07 -8.68 -1.77
N ALA A 26 -3.83 -9.16 -1.80
CA ALA A 26 -3.42 -10.33 -2.57
C ALA A 26 -4.05 -11.64 -2.07
N ASP A 27 -4.41 -11.70 -0.78
CA ASP A 27 -5.06 -12.86 -0.16
C ASP A 27 -6.55 -13.01 -0.50
N CYS A 28 -7.09 -12.13 -1.38
CA CYS A 28 -8.44 -12.22 -1.92
C CYS A 28 -9.51 -12.31 -0.80
N ASP A 29 -10.33 -13.37 -0.82
CA ASP A 29 -11.43 -13.56 0.13
C ASP A 29 -10.89 -13.68 1.57
N ALA A 30 -9.70 -14.24 1.76
CA ALA A 30 -9.05 -14.32 3.08
C ALA A 30 -8.64 -12.94 3.60
N GLY A 31 -8.21 -12.03 2.71
CA GLY A 31 -7.92 -10.64 3.04
C GLY A 31 -9.16 -9.91 3.57
N VAL A 32 -10.29 -10.03 2.88
CA VAL A 32 -11.58 -9.48 3.34
C VAL A 32 -11.99 -10.07 4.69
N ASN A 33 -11.75 -11.37 4.89
CA ASN A 33 -12.05 -12.04 6.16
C ASN A 33 -11.23 -11.51 7.33
N LEU A 34 -9.97 -11.16 7.09
CA LEU A 34 -9.02 -10.70 8.10
C LEU A 34 -9.38 -9.32 8.65
N VAL A 35 -9.66 -8.35 7.77
CA VAL A 35 -9.87 -6.95 8.15
C VAL A 35 -11.34 -6.52 8.20
N GLY A 36 -12.25 -7.38 7.73
CA GLY A 36 -13.66 -7.04 7.55
C GLY A 36 -13.89 -6.07 6.39
N ILE A 37 -15.14 -5.87 6.00
CA ILE A 37 -15.46 -5.08 4.79
C ILE A 37 -15.06 -3.61 4.92
N ASN A 38 -15.38 -2.96 6.04
CA ASN A 38 -15.02 -1.56 6.25
C ASN A 38 -13.50 -1.38 6.31
N GLY A 39 -12.80 -2.29 7.00
CA GLY A 39 -11.35 -2.29 7.03
C GLY A 39 -10.75 -2.46 5.64
N TYR A 40 -11.31 -3.36 4.82
CA TYR A 40 -10.83 -3.64 3.47
C TYR A 40 -10.85 -2.41 2.54
N PHE A 41 -11.93 -1.62 2.57
CA PHE A 41 -12.01 -0.39 1.77
C PHE A 41 -11.21 0.78 2.36
N ASN A 42 -11.06 0.81 3.68
CA ASN A 42 -10.30 1.86 4.36
C ASN A 42 -8.80 1.54 4.53
N LEU A 43 -8.31 0.40 4.00
CA LEU A 43 -6.91 -0.01 4.11
C LEU A 43 -5.93 1.09 3.67
N PHE A 44 -6.29 1.86 2.63
CA PHE A 44 -5.47 3.00 2.24
C PHE A 44 -5.72 4.19 3.15
N ASP A 45 -6.95 4.59 3.44
CA ASP A 45 -7.23 5.80 4.24
C ASP A 45 -6.71 5.72 5.69
N ASP A 46 -6.68 4.53 6.27
CA ASP A 46 -6.17 4.30 7.63
C ASP A 46 -4.66 4.55 7.75
N PHE A 47 -3.91 4.44 6.64
CA PHE A 47 -2.44 4.52 6.64
C PHE A 47 -1.85 5.54 5.67
N LEU A 48 -2.61 5.94 4.64
CA LEU A 48 -2.19 6.67 3.46
C LEU A 48 -3.28 7.66 3.05
N HIS A 49 -3.05 8.95 3.28
CA HIS A 49 -3.87 9.95 2.63
C HIS A 49 -3.56 9.93 1.12
N ARG A 50 -4.50 9.53 0.25
CA ARG A 50 -4.29 9.43 -1.21
C ARG A 50 -3.56 10.64 -1.85
N PRO A 51 -3.85 11.90 -1.46
CA PRO A 51 -3.08 13.07 -1.92
C PRO A 51 -1.58 12.99 -1.65
N SER A 52 -1.12 12.27 -0.63
CA SER A 52 0.30 12.05 -0.33
C SER A 52 0.98 11.10 -1.31
N ILE A 53 0.24 10.12 -1.85
CA ILE A 53 0.74 9.25 -2.93
C ILE A 53 0.78 10.05 -4.25
N GLU A 54 -0.26 10.85 -4.49
CA GLU A 54 -0.39 11.68 -5.69
C GLU A 54 0.59 12.87 -5.72
N SER A 55 0.94 13.45 -4.57
CA SER A 55 1.96 14.50 -4.48
C SER A 55 3.38 14.00 -4.74
N GLY A 56 3.56 12.67 -4.79
CA GLY A 56 4.80 12.02 -5.20
C GLY A 56 5.74 11.73 -4.03
N MET A 57 5.48 10.62 -3.34
CA MET A 57 6.44 10.07 -2.37
C MET A 57 7.74 9.70 -3.08
N SER A 58 8.86 10.23 -2.60
CA SER A 58 10.17 10.07 -3.25
C SER A 58 10.68 8.62 -3.23
N VAL A 59 10.18 7.82 -2.28
CA VAL A 59 10.59 6.42 -2.07
C VAL A 59 9.90 5.43 -3.02
N LEU A 60 8.76 5.80 -3.61
CA LEU A 60 8.07 4.96 -4.59
C LEU A 60 8.74 5.10 -5.96
N SER A 61 9.01 3.97 -6.60
CA SER A 61 9.37 3.99 -8.02
C SER A 61 8.16 4.42 -8.86
N LYS A 62 8.40 4.82 -10.12
CA LYS A 62 7.32 5.15 -11.05
C LYS A 62 6.33 4.00 -11.22
N ASP A 63 6.85 2.77 -11.31
CA ASP A 63 6.04 1.56 -11.52
C ASP A 63 5.25 1.18 -10.26
N GLU A 64 5.88 1.28 -9.08
CA GLU A 64 5.19 1.08 -7.79
C GLU A 64 4.05 2.08 -7.60
N ARG A 65 4.29 3.35 -7.91
CA ARG A 65 3.27 4.38 -7.82
C ARG A 65 2.11 4.11 -8.79
N ALA A 66 2.43 3.76 -10.05
CA ALA A 66 1.41 3.53 -11.06
C ALA A 66 0.47 2.38 -10.65
N ILE A 67 1.03 1.25 -10.21
CA ILE A 67 0.23 0.08 -9.86
C ILE A 67 -0.58 0.27 -8.56
N VAL A 68 -0.05 1.02 -7.58
CA VAL A 68 -0.79 1.35 -6.36
C VAL A 68 -1.99 2.25 -6.68
N LEU A 69 -1.82 3.23 -7.57
CA LEU A 69 -2.93 4.08 -8.01
C LEU A 69 -3.99 3.29 -8.79
N GLU A 70 -3.59 2.32 -9.60
CA GLU A 70 -4.51 1.43 -10.29
C GLU A 70 -5.34 0.57 -9.31
N ILE A 71 -4.71 0.03 -8.26
CA ILE A 71 -5.40 -0.72 -7.22
C ILE A 71 -6.36 0.18 -6.42
N ALA A 72 -5.93 1.39 -6.08
CA ALA A 72 -6.78 2.37 -5.41
C ALA A 72 -8.03 2.69 -6.25
N HIS A 73 -7.87 2.85 -7.56
CA HIS A 73 -8.99 3.06 -8.47
C HIS A 73 -9.98 1.88 -8.48
N LEU A 74 -9.50 0.64 -8.46
CA LEU A 74 -10.38 -0.54 -8.40
C LEU A 74 -11.15 -0.64 -7.08
N LEU A 75 -10.54 -0.24 -5.97
CA LEU A 75 -11.23 -0.15 -4.68
C LEU A 75 -12.33 0.91 -4.72
N GLU A 76 -12.08 2.06 -5.37
CA GLU A 76 -13.10 3.10 -5.59
C GLU A 76 -14.24 2.60 -6.48
N GLU A 77 -13.92 1.94 -7.60
CA GLU A 77 -14.94 1.35 -8.49
C GLU A 77 -15.78 0.31 -7.77
N ALA A 78 -15.15 -0.55 -6.97
CA ALA A 78 -15.85 -1.50 -6.13
C ALA A 78 -16.76 -0.79 -5.13
N CYS A 79 -16.31 0.28 -4.47
CA CYS A 79 -17.11 1.07 -3.51
C CYS A 79 -18.26 1.85 -4.18
N VAL A 80 -18.15 2.21 -5.46
CA VAL A 80 -19.23 2.89 -6.21
C VAL A 80 -20.25 1.89 -6.75
N ALA A 81 -19.79 0.79 -7.35
CA ALA A 81 -20.66 -0.25 -7.89
C ALA A 81 -21.50 -0.91 -6.79
N MET A 82 -20.94 -0.90 -5.60
CA MET A 82 -21.44 -1.55 -4.44
C MET A 82 -21.25 -0.47 -3.34
N PRO A 83 -22.31 0.24 -2.87
CA PRO A 83 -22.31 1.10 -1.65
C PRO A 83 -22.77 0.50 -0.29
N ASP A 84 -23.70 -0.48 -0.22
CA ASP A 84 -24.30 -1.00 1.05
C ASP A 84 -24.20 -2.54 1.32
N PHE A 85 -23.21 -3.28 0.79
CA PHE A 85 -23.17 -4.76 0.92
C PHE A 85 -22.63 -5.16 2.28
N THR A 86 -23.09 -6.32 2.66
CA THR A 86 -22.45 -7.16 3.66
C THR A 86 -21.13 -7.72 3.13
N LYS A 87 -20.28 -8.16 4.06
CA LYS A 87 -19.06 -8.89 3.75
C LYS A 87 -19.30 -10.09 2.81
N ALA A 88 -20.41 -10.81 2.97
CA ALA A 88 -20.71 -11.99 2.15
C ALA A 88 -21.00 -11.60 0.69
N GLU A 89 -21.83 -10.59 0.48
CA GLU A 89 -22.15 -10.07 -0.87
C GLU A 89 -20.90 -9.53 -1.57
N PHE A 90 -19.97 -8.90 -0.85
CA PHE A 90 -18.70 -8.46 -1.42
C PHE A 90 -17.83 -9.63 -1.90
N VAL A 91 -17.70 -10.70 -1.11
CA VAL A 91 -16.94 -11.90 -1.49
C VAL A 91 -17.59 -12.62 -2.69
N GLU A 92 -18.91 -12.64 -2.75
CA GLU A 92 -19.64 -13.26 -3.85
C GLU A 92 -19.61 -12.44 -5.14
N SER A 93 -19.49 -11.11 -5.04
CA SER A 93 -19.45 -10.18 -6.20
C SER A 93 -18.32 -10.44 -7.19
N GLY A 94 -17.23 -11.09 -6.74
CA GLY A 94 -16.03 -11.31 -7.53
C GLY A 94 -15.04 -10.14 -7.54
N TRP A 95 -15.35 -8.99 -6.90
CA TRP A 95 -14.41 -7.88 -6.74
C TRP A 95 -13.07 -8.29 -6.10
N PRO A 96 -13.04 -9.07 -4.99
CA PRO A 96 -11.76 -9.55 -4.44
C PRO A 96 -10.91 -10.31 -5.46
N ARG A 97 -11.54 -11.13 -6.32
CA ARG A 97 -10.85 -11.92 -7.37
C ARG A 97 -10.32 -11.06 -8.51
N GLN A 98 -10.86 -9.85 -8.70
CA GLN A 98 -10.34 -8.88 -9.65
C GLN A 98 -9.18 -8.04 -9.08
N ILE A 99 -9.23 -7.72 -7.78
CA ILE A 99 -8.22 -6.90 -7.10
C ILE A 99 -6.96 -7.72 -6.77
N ALA A 100 -7.13 -8.94 -6.25
CA ALA A 100 -6.03 -9.77 -5.75
C ALA A 100 -4.90 -10.04 -6.76
N PRO A 101 -5.16 -10.31 -8.06
CA PRO A 101 -4.09 -10.48 -9.03
C PRO A 101 -3.22 -9.23 -9.19
N LYS A 102 -3.82 -8.03 -9.17
CA LYS A 102 -3.08 -6.77 -9.29
C LYS A 102 -2.28 -6.47 -8.03
N ALA A 103 -2.86 -6.70 -6.85
CA ALA A 103 -2.15 -6.61 -5.59
C ALA A 103 -0.95 -7.58 -5.52
N THR A 104 -1.09 -8.79 -6.07
CA THR A 104 0.01 -9.75 -6.18
C THR A 104 1.15 -9.23 -7.05
N VAL A 105 0.84 -8.63 -8.21
CA VAL A 105 1.85 -8.01 -9.08
C VAL A 105 2.55 -6.85 -8.38
N ALA A 106 1.78 -5.97 -7.73
CA ALA A 106 2.34 -4.84 -6.98
C ALA A 106 3.28 -5.30 -5.86
N ARG A 107 2.87 -6.31 -5.09
CA ARG A 107 3.67 -6.91 -4.03
C ARG A 107 5.00 -7.45 -4.55
N MET A 108 5.01 -8.13 -5.70
CA MET A 108 6.25 -8.60 -6.33
C MET A 108 7.16 -7.44 -6.73
N LEU A 109 6.62 -6.35 -7.28
CA LEU A 109 7.40 -5.15 -7.62
C LEU A 109 8.06 -4.53 -6.39
N PHE A 110 7.34 -4.45 -5.27
CA PHE A 110 7.89 -3.95 -4.01
C PHE A 110 9.03 -4.83 -3.49
N LEU A 111 8.85 -6.16 -3.51
CA LEU A 111 9.85 -7.12 -3.06
C LEU A 111 11.09 -7.17 -3.95
N GLN A 112 10.97 -6.91 -5.25
CA GLN A 112 12.13 -6.84 -6.15
C GLN A 112 13.14 -5.77 -5.73
N ARG A 113 12.66 -4.63 -5.21
CA ARG A 113 13.52 -3.59 -4.63
C ARG A 113 13.88 -3.87 -3.17
N GLY A 114 13.06 -4.64 -2.46
CA GLY A 114 13.19 -4.91 -1.03
C GLY A 114 12.37 -3.96 -0.15
N LEU A 115 12.38 -4.23 1.16
CA LEU A 115 11.74 -3.38 2.17
C LEU A 115 12.76 -2.44 2.79
N PHE A 116 12.31 -1.23 3.12
CA PHE A 116 13.16 -0.24 3.76
C PHE A 116 13.33 -0.55 5.26
N SER A 117 14.44 -0.09 5.83
CA SER A 117 14.61 0.01 7.28
C SER A 117 13.56 0.94 7.89
N GLU A 118 12.98 0.54 9.03
CA GLU A 118 12.11 1.40 9.82
C GLU A 118 12.88 2.22 10.88
N GLU A 119 14.19 1.99 11.03
CA GLU A 119 15.00 2.58 12.10
C GLU A 119 15.90 3.74 11.63
N PHE A 120 16.30 3.73 10.36
CA PHE A 120 17.24 4.71 9.80
C PHE A 120 16.97 5.00 8.33
N ASP A 121 17.47 6.14 7.88
CA ASP A 121 17.33 6.62 6.49
C ASP A 121 18.17 5.76 5.53
N GLU A 122 17.56 5.37 4.41
CA GLU A 122 18.14 4.54 3.35
C GLU A 122 17.93 5.19 2.00
N ALA A 123 18.95 5.25 1.14
CA ALA A 123 18.87 5.79 -0.21
C ALA A 123 17.98 4.93 -1.13
N GLU A 124 18.15 3.61 -1.02
CA GLU A 124 17.35 2.56 -1.63
C GLU A 124 17.21 1.44 -0.58
N PRO A 125 16.23 0.53 -0.68
CA PRO A 125 16.06 -0.52 0.34
C PRO A 125 17.36 -1.31 0.55
N GLY A 126 17.81 -1.42 1.80
CA GLY A 126 19.07 -2.07 2.15
C GLY A 126 20.35 -1.25 1.87
N GLN A 127 20.23 -0.03 1.33
CA GLN A 127 21.35 0.90 1.10
C GLN A 127 21.22 2.09 2.05
N ARG A 128 22.05 2.14 3.09
CA ARG A 128 22.06 3.25 4.05
C ARG A 128 22.27 4.60 3.34
N PHE A 129 21.47 5.58 3.73
CA PHE A 129 21.64 6.94 3.26
C PHE A 129 22.86 7.55 3.96
N VAL A 130 23.92 7.81 3.20
CA VAL A 130 25.09 8.55 3.69
C VAL A 130 25.03 9.93 3.06
N PRO A 131 24.69 10.99 3.82
CA PRO A 131 24.78 12.33 3.28
C PRO A 131 26.24 12.60 2.94
N SER A 132 26.55 12.85 1.66
CA SER A 132 27.88 13.30 1.26
C SER A 132 28.21 14.58 2.03
N ALA A 133 29.25 14.53 2.87
CA ALA A 133 29.78 15.70 3.53
C ALA A 133 30.19 16.71 2.45
N SER A 134 29.53 17.88 2.44
CA SER A 134 29.95 19.05 1.68
C SER A 134 30.82 19.94 2.56
#